data_AF-A0A094J438-F1
#
_entry.id   AF-A0A094J438-F1
#
_cell.length_a   1.000
_cell.length_b   1.000
_cell.length_c   1.000
_cell.angle_alpha   90.00
_cell.angle_beta   90.00
_cell.angle_gamma   90.00
#
_symmetry.space_group_name_H-M   'P 1'
#
loop_
_entity.id
_entity.type
_entity.pdbx_description
1 polymer ?
#
loop_
_entity_poly.entity_id
_entity_poly.type
_entity_poly.pdbx_seq_one_letter_code
_entity_poly.pdbx_strand_id
1 'polypeptide(L)'
;MRLQQYLLTEGRMKTIDRDEMEKLLNGKYSDAFDRFLDNDDSYIFRGDQTEIYDFAIGHGKGTRKRKSRNTTNYSTLFFDNHPSWSKFPKRSESFICSTSIKTAKSYGFSGGVYHIFPENGTTIGVCSGIDMFLSFRETIPLETVADVNNFIIATMVYAEEIFNISVNRSDDSYRIMKGSNDKITKAFYNASSDEKSHFISKLDGNYLVIMGDDFDGDIIKRLNEIYNPKTNGFNIVKSGQKIPDKREVWMSGNCLFVSLESMKEMI
;
A
#
# COMPACT_ATOMS: atom_id res chain seq x y z
N MET A 1 38.74 1.38 -15.10
CA MET A 1 37.88 1.38 -13.89
C MET A 1 36.42 1.27 -14.31
N ARG A 2 35.78 0.12 -14.07
CA ARG A 2 34.37 -0.19 -14.38
C ARG A 2 33.55 -0.38 -13.10
N LEU A 3 33.54 0.62 -12.22
CA LEU A 3 32.88 0.53 -10.90
C LEU A 3 31.87 1.65 -10.64
N GLN A 4 31.78 2.69 -11.48
CA GLN A 4 30.77 3.76 -11.34
C GLN A 4 29.48 3.53 -12.16
N GLN A 5 29.47 2.58 -13.11
CA GLN A 5 28.25 2.21 -13.84
C GLN A 5 27.37 1.18 -13.10
N TYR A 6 27.81 0.66 -11.96
CA TYR A 6 27.07 -0.33 -11.17
C TYR A 6 26.44 0.23 -9.88
N LEU A 7 26.69 1.51 -9.56
CA LEU A 7 26.17 2.16 -8.35
C LEU A 7 24.96 3.09 -8.62
N LEU A 8 24.42 3.08 -9.85
CA LEU A 8 23.25 3.86 -10.27
C LEU A 8 22.10 3.00 -10.84
N THR A 9 22.16 1.67 -10.71
CA THR A 9 21.14 0.72 -11.22
C THR A 9 20.37 -0.03 -10.12
N GLU A 10 20.44 0.42 -8.86
CA GLU A 10 19.56 -0.10 -7.78
C GLU A 10 18.19 0.60 -7.73
N GLY A 11 17.84 1.38 -8.76
CA GLY A 11 16.53 1.97 -8.94
C GLY A 11 15.49 0.96 -9.43
N ARG A 12 14.22 1.15 -9.07
CA ARG A 12 13.11 0.42 -9.72
C ARG A 12 12.91 0.83 -11.18
N MET A 13 13.67 1.81 -11.68
CA MET A 13 13.45 2.48 -12.95
C MET A 13 14.62 2.24 -13.91
N LYS A 14 14.32 2.06 -15.19
CA LYS A 14 15.26 2.04 -16.31
C LYS A 14 14.78 3.02 -17.37
N THR A 15 15.56 4.07 -17.65
CA THR A 15 15.23 5.01 -18.73
C THR A 15 15.34 4.35 -20.09
N ILE A 16 14.52 4.81 -21.03
CA ILE A 16 14.47 4.33 -22.42
C ILE A 16 14.34 5.52 -23.38
N ASP A 17 14.57 5.28 -24.67
CA ASP A 17 14.34 6.29 -25.71
C ASP A 17 12.90 6.26 -26.24
N ARG A 18 12.58 7.22 -27.12
CA ARG A 18 11.24 7.39 -27.70
C ARG A 18 10.83 6.20 -28.57
N ASP A 19 11.74 5.70 -29.40
CA ASP A 19 11.45 4.58 -30.32
C ASP A 19 11.13 3.30 -29.53
N GLU A 20 11.89 3.02 -28.46
CA GLU A 20 11.61 1.90 -27.55
C GLU A 20 10.27 2.10 -26.84
N MET A 21 9.98 3.32 -26.36
CA MET A 21 8.72 3.65 -25.71
C MET A 21 7.51 3.44 -26.64
N GLU A 22 7.55 3.95 -27.87
CA GLU A 22 6.47 3.81 -28.86
C GLU A 22 6.23 2.33 -29.20
N LYS A 23 7.31 1.56 -29.39
CA LYS A 23 7.22 0.11 -29.62
C LYS A 23 6.57 -0.61 -28.43
N LEU A 24 6.86 -0.17 -27.21
CA LEU A 24 6.32 -0.76 -25.99
C LEU A 24 4.83 -0.43 -25.81
N LEU A 25 4.41 0.81 -26.06
CA LEU A 25 2.99 1.21 -26.04
C LEU A 25 2.15 0.41 -27.04
N ASN A 26 2.65 0.23 -28.26
CA ASN A 26 1.96 -0.57 -29.30
C ASN A 26 2.10 -2.09 -29.11
N GLY A 27 2.74 -2.53 -28.02
CA GLY A 27 3.05 -3.94 -27.76
C GLY A 27 2.65 -4.34 -26.36
N LYS A 28 3.63 -4.40 -25.46
CA LYS A 28 3.47 -4.94 -24.09
C LYS A 28 2.54 -4.13 -23.19
N TYR A 29 2.26 -2.88 -23.55
CA TYR A 29 1.46 -1.95 -22.76
C TYR A 29 0.20 -1.47 -23.50
N SER A 30 -0.15 -2.14 -24.59
CA SER A 30 -1.27 -1.78 -25.48
C SER A 30 -2.61 -1.75 -24.77
N ASP A 31 -2.91 -2.68 -23.86
CA ASP A 31 -4.20 -2.71 -23.15
C ASP A 31 -4.49 -1.37 -22.45
N ALA A 32 -3.48 -0.82 -21.77
CA ALA A 32 -3.59 0.46 -21.08
C ALA A 32 -3.49 1.66 -22.03
N PHE A 33 -2.74 1.53 -23.12
CA PHE A 33 -2.55 2.60 -24.09
C PHE A 33 -3.78 2.80 -24.98
N ASP A 34 -4.38 1.72 -25.49
CA ASP A 34 -5.63 1.77 -26.25
C ASP A 34 -6.72 2.44 -25.42
N ARG A 35 -6.80 2.07 -24.14
CA ARG A 35 -7.71 2.67 -23.17
C ARG A 35 -7.47 4.16 -22.96
N PHE A 36 -6.21 4.58 -23.00
CA PHE A 36 -5.82 5.98 -22.92
C PHE A 36 -6.28 6.75 -24.17
N LEU A 37 -6.12 6.17 -25.36
CA LEU A 37 -6.56 6.75 -26.63
C LEU A 37 -8.08 6.87 -26.75
N ASP A 38 -8.83 5.94 -26.13
CA ASP A 38 -10.30 5.98 -26.08
C ASP A 38 -10.87 7.13 -25.23
N ASN A 39 -10.01 7.88 -24.53
CA ASN A 39 -10.36 9.06 -23.71
C ASN A 39 -11.48 8.82 -22.66
N ASP A 40 -11.54 7.62 -22.08
CA ASP A 40 -12.56 7.24 -21.07
C ASP A 40 -12.15 7.61 -19.62
N ASP A 41 -11.43 8.73 -19.46
CA ASP A 41 -10.96 9.32 -18.18
C ASP A 41 -10.28 8.35 -17.19
N SER A 42 -9.85 7.17 -17.65
CA SER A 42 -9.35 6.06 -16.82
C SER A 42 -7.82 6.08 -16.72
N TYR A 43 -7.26 7.27 -16.54
CA TYR A 43 -5.82 7.48 -16.51
C TYR A 43 -5.22 7.05 -15.18
N ILE A 44 -4.00 6.51 -15.22
CA ILE A 44 -3.22 6.23 -14.01
C ILE A 44 -2.02 7.16 -14.00
N PHE A 45 -1.86 7.88 -12.90
CA PHE A 45 -0.79 8.85 -12.71
C PHE A 45 0.08 8.47 -11.52
N ARG A 46 1.34 8.86 -11.58
CA ARG A 46 2.25 8.80 -10.44
C ARG A 46 3.06 10.08 -10.36
N GLY A 47 3.10 10.68 -9.17
CA GLY A 47 4.10 11.67 -8.83
C GLY A 47 5.35 10.98 -8.32
N ASP A 48 6.51 11.38 -8.83
CA ASP A 48 7.81 10.96 -8.32
C ASP A 48 8.60 12.20 -7.87
N GLN A 49 9.21 12.13 -6.69
CA GLN A 49 9.93 13.26 -6.09
C GLN A 49 11.41 13.27 -6.44
N THR A 50 11.95 12.12 -6.86
CA THR A 50 13.40 11.90 -6.85
C THR A 50 14.02 11.95 -8.24
N GLU A 51 13.29 11.54 -9.26
CA GLU A 51 13.82 11.39 -10.61
C GLU A 51 12.88 12.01 -11.65
N ILE A 52 13.49 12.68 -12.62
CA ILE A 52 12.83 13.24 -13.80
C ILE A 52 13.37 12.49 -15.02
N TYR A 53 12.48 11.87 -15.76
CA TYR A 53 12.77 11.22 -17.03
C TYR A 53 11.62 11.50 -18.01
N ASP A 54 11.88 11.43 -19.30
CA ASP A 54 10.80 11.50 -20.30
C ASP A 54 10.08 10.14 -20.37
N PHE A 55 10.87 9.06 -20.43
CA PHE A 55 10.38 7.69 -20.54
C PHE A 55 11.20 6.74 -19.66
N ALA A 56 10.52 5.85 -18.94
CA ALA A 56 11.18 4.80 -18.18
C ALA A 56 10.32 3.55 -17.99
N ILE A 57 10.97 2.40 -17.84
CA ILE A 57 10.33 1.16 -17.39
C ILE A 57 10.55 1.02 -15.89
N GLY A 58 9.45 0.94 -15.15
CA GLY A 58 9.43 0.65 -13.73
C GLY A 58 9.17 -0.83 -13.45
N HIS A 59 9.97 -1.42 -12.57
CA HIS A 59 9.82 -2.79 -12.09
C HIS A 59 9.22 -2.79 -10.67
N GLY A 60 7.96 -3.23 -10.52
CA GLY A 60 7.28 -3.23 -9.22
C GLY A 60 7.99 -4.09 -8.17
N LYS A 61 8.44 -5.28 -8.58
CA LYS A 61 9.28 -6.20 -7.79
C LYS A 61 10.76 -5.79 -7.84
N GLY A 62 11.06 -4.61 -7.31
CA GLY A 62 12.44 -4.16 -7.16
C GLY A 62 13.20 -4.90 -6.05
N THR A 63 14.52 -4.70 -6.00
CA THR A 63 15.41 -5.23 -4.95
C THR A 63 15.05 -4.75 -3.55
N ARG A 64 14.42 -3.57 -3.44
CA ARG A 64 13.97 -2.99 -2.17
C ARG A 64 12.45 -3.02 -2.02
N LYS A 65 11.98 -3.57 -0.90
CA LYS A 65 10.57 -3.51 -0.48
C LYS A 65 10.22 -2.11 0.02
N ARG A 66 9.08 -1.59 -0.41
CA ARG A 66 8.49 -0.33 0.08
C ARG A 66 8.05 -0.53 1.53
N LYS A 67 8.41 0.41 2.39
CA LYS A 67 7.81 0.59 3.72
C LYS A 67 6.91 1.81 3.74
N SER A 68 5.97 1.85 4.67
CA SER A 68 5.19 3.06 4.96
C SER A 68 6.13 4.24 5.28
N ARG A 69 5.84 5.43 4.75
CA ARG A 69 6.54 6.66 5.13
C ARG A 69 5.85 7.26 6.36
N ASN A 70 6.63 7.88 7.26
CA ASN A 70 6.15 8.63 8.43
C ASN A 70 5.35 7.83 9.47
N THR A 71 5.38 6.49 9.42
CA THR A 71 4.73 5.61 10.40
C THR A 71 5.36 4.22 10.35
N THR A 72 5.02 3.36 11.31
CA THR A 72 5.45 1.95 11.31
C THR A 72 4.79 1.14 10.19
N ASN A 73 5.35 -0.02 9.92
CA ASN A 73 5.03 -0.81 8.73
C ASN A 73 3.97 -1.89 8.96
N TYR A 74 3.38 -1.98 10.15
CA TYR A 74 2.43 -3.04 10.52
C TYR A 74 1.24 -3.17 9.56
N SER A 75 0.62 -2.06 9.19
CA SER A 75 -0.49 -2.07 8.21
C SER A 75 -0.05 -2.67 6.86
N THR A 76 1.12 -2.29 6.35
CA THR A 76 1.65 -2.87 5.08
C THR A 76 1.98 -4.36 5.24
N LEU A 77 2.54 -4.76 6.39
CA LEU A 77 2.78 -6.18 6.68
C LEU A 77 1.46 -6.97 6.70
N PHE A 78 0.40 -6.40 7.28
CA PHE A 78 -0.92 -7.01 7.29
C PHE A 78 -1.47 -7.20 5.87
N PHE A 79 -1.53 -6.12 5.06
CA PHE A 79 -2.05 -6.18 3.69
C PHE A 79 -1.28 -7.19 2.81
N ASP A 80 0.04 -7.28 2.95
CA ASP A 80 0.86 -8.12 2.09
C ASP A 80 0.79 -9.62 2.42
N ASN A 81 0.28 -9.99 3.60
CA ASN A 81 0.38 -11.36 4.12
C ASN A 81 -0.94 -11.95 4.61
N HIS A 82 -1.94 -11.14 4.96
CA HIS A 82 -3.20 -11.67 5.48
C HIS A 82 -4.03 -12.32 4.35
N PRO A 83 -4.66 -13.51 4.59
CA PRO A 83 -5.38 -14.25 3.54
C PRO A 83 -6.49 -13.46 2.84
N SER A 84 -7.17 -12.55 3.54
CA SER A 84 -8.23 -11.72 2.95
C SER A 84 -7.72 -10.79 1.84
N TRP A 85 -6.42 -10.48 1.82
CA TRP A 85 -5.76 -9.65 0.82
C TRP A 85 -4.99 -10.44 -0.25
N SER A 86 -4.98 -11.77 -0.18
CA SER A 86 -4.14 -12.65 -1.01
C SER A 86 -4.29 -12.50 -2.53
N LYS A 87 -5.43 -11.98 -3.00
CA LYS A 87 -5.69 -11.74 -4.43
C LYS A 87 -5.16 -10.40 -4.93
N PHE A 88 -4.85 -9.46 -4.04
CA PHE A 88 -4.35 -8.14 -4.39
C PHE A 88 -2.84 -8.16 -4.63
N PRO A 89 -2.31 -7.23 -5.44
CA PRO A 89 -0.86 -7.04 -5.54
C PRO A 89 -0.27 -6.68 -4.17
N LYS A 90 0.92 -7.20 -3.85
CA LYS A 90 1.63 -6.84 -2.61
C LYS A 90 2.03 -5.37 -2.65
N ARG A 91 1.60 -4.61 -1.66
CA ARG A 91 1.82 -3.16 -1.57
C ARG A 91 3.27 -2.81 -1.30
N SER A 92 4.06 -3.68 -0.67
CA SER A 92 5.52 -3.47 -0.54
C SER A 92 6.29 -3.66 -1.85
N GLU A 93 5.71 -4.39 -2.80
CA GLU A 93 6.28 -4.72 -4.11
C GLU A 93 5.53 -4.00 -5.25
N SER A 94 4.80 -2.93 -4.93
CA SER A 94 3.99 -2.21 -5.91
C SER A 94 4.45 -0.76 -6.09
N PHE A 95 4.14 -0.21 -7.25
CA PHE A 95 3.99 1.23 -7.41
C PHE A 95 2.63 1.64 -6.84
N ILE A 96 2.63 2.76 -6.11
CA ILE A 96 1.41 3.41 -5.62
C ILE A 96 1.16 4.59 -6.55
N CYS A 97 -0.03 4.62 -7.14
CA CYS A 97 -0.44 5.57 -8.17
C CYS A 97 -1.82 6.13 -7.82
N SER A 98 -2.28 7.11 -8.59
CA SER A 98 -3.62 7.67 -8.45
C SER A 98 -4.28 7.85 -9.80
N THR A 99 -5.60 7.71 -9.88
CA THR A 99 -6.37 8.11 -11.07
C THR A 99 -6.62 9.62 -11.12
N SER A 100 -6.24 10.37 -10.08
CA SER A 100 -6.32 11.83 -10.04
C SER A 100 -4.97 12.48 -10.31
N ILE A 101 -4.87 13.23 -11.41
CA ILE A 101 -3.68 14.04 -11.73
C ILE A 101 -3.35 15.05 -10.62
N LYS A 102 -4.37 15.64 -9.98
CA LYS A 102 -4.19 16.59 -8.86
C LYS A 102 -3.49 15.90 -7.68
N THR A 103 -3.93 14.68 -7.36
CA THR A 103 -3.34 13.87 -6.30
C THR A 103 -1.90 13.49 -6.66
N ALA A 104 -1.66 13.02 -7.89
CA ALA A 104 -0.31 12.68 -8.35
C ALA A 104 0.65 13.90 -8.29
N LYS A 105 0.22 15.08 -8.74
CA LYS A 105 0.99 16.34 -8.62
C LYS A 105 1.36 16.66 -7.17
N SER A 106 0.43 16.48 -6.23
CA SER A 106 0.70 16.71 -4.81
C SER A 106 1.78 15.79 -4.23
N TYR A 107 1.96 14.59 -4.82
CA TYR A 107 3.04 13.68 -4.42
C TYR A 107 4.36 13.93 -5.16
N GLY A 108 4.31 14.39 -6.42
CA GLY A 108 5.51 14.67 -7.22
C GLY A 108 6.31 15.89 -6.74
N PHE A 109 5.64 16.90 -6.17
CA PHE A 109 6.24 18.18 -5.76
C PHE A 109 7.15 18.76 -6.87
N SER A 110 8.46 18.84 -6.62
CA SER A 110 9.48 19.35 -7.55
C SER A 110 9.99 18.31 -8.55
N GLY A 111 9.54 17.06 -8.45
CA GLY A 111 9.87 16.00 -9.40
C GLY A 111 8.84 15.88 -10.54
N GLY A 112 8.76 14.71 -11.14
CA GLY A 112 7.93 14.45 -12.32
C GLY A 112 6.52 13.95 -11.99
N VAL A 113 5.60 14.18 -12.92
CA VAL A 113 4.31 13.47 -12.97
C VAL A 113 4.24 12.69 -14.27
N TYR A 114 3.81 11.44 -14.15
CA TYR A 114 3.85 10.47 -15.23
C TYR A 114 2.48 9.87 -15.47
N HIS A 115 2.15 9.62 -16.74
CA HIS A 115 1.21 8.58 -17.10
C HIS A 115 1.87 7.22 -16.87
N ILE A 116 1.10 6.30 -16.29
CA ILE A 116 1.52 4.95 -15.95
C ILE A 116 0.73 3.97 -16.81
N PHE A 117 1.45 3.20 -17.62
CA PHE A 117 0.92 2.14 -18.45
C PHE A 117 1.39 0.80 -17.89
N PRO A 118 0.51 0.03 -17.22
CA PRO A 118 0.87 -1.28 -16.70
C PRO A 118 0.97 -2.30 -17.83
N GLU A 119 1.91 -3.24 -17.75
CA GLU A 119 2.04 -4.33 -18.73
C GLU A 119 0.70 -5.09 -18.86
N ASN A 120 0.39 -5.56 -20.07
CA ASN A 120 -0.88 -6.22 -20.39
C ASN A 120 -1.21 -7.34 -19.39
N GLY A 121 -2.48 -7.41 -18.98
CA GLY A 121 -2.94 -8.37 -17.96
C GLY A 121 -2.45 -8.15 -16.52
N THR A 122 -1.69 -7.08 -16.23
CA THR A 122 -1.29 -6.71 -14.86
C THR A 122 -2.50 -6.57 -13.95
N THR A 123 -2.44 -7.19 -12.76
CA THR A 123 -3.45 -7.01 -11.71
C THR A 123 -3.23 -5.67 -11.01
N ILE A 124 -4.30 -4.89 -10.88
CA ILE A 124 -4.31 -3.58 -10.24
C ILE A 124 -5.28 -3.64 -9.05
N GLY A 125 -4.79 -3.32 -7.86
CA GLY A 125 -5.63 -3.07 -6.69
C GLY A 125 -6.20 -1.65 -6.76
N VAL A 126 -7.49 -1.51 -6.46
CA VAL A 126 -8.22 -0.25 -6.52
C VAL A 126 -8.86 0.02 -5.16
N CYS A 127 -8.54 1.17 -4.57
CA CYS A 127 -9.15 1.63 -3.33
C CYS A 127 -10.64 1.96 -3.53
N SER A 128 -11.47 1.82 -2.50
CA SER A 128 -12.86 2.28 -2.54
C SER A 128 -12.97 3.79 -2.37
N GLY A 129 -12.07 4.37 -1.55
CA GLY A 129 -11.89 5.80 -1.34
C GLY A 129 -10.74 6.41 -2.14
N ILE A 130 -10.43 7.68 -1.85
CA ILE A 130 -9.38 8.44 -2.55
C ILE A 130 -7.99 7.84 -2.31
N ASP A 131 -7.76 7.26 -1.13
CA ASP A 131 -6.56 6.48 -0.81
C ASP A 131 -6.89 5.23 0.02
N MET A 132 -5.88 4.37 0.22
CA MET A 132 -5.99 3.14 0.99
C MET A 132 -6.63 3.34 2.37
N PHE A 133 -6.31 4.42 3.06
CA PHE A 133 -6.69 4.63 4.45
C PHE A 133 -8.03 5.35 4.58
N LEU A 134 -8.33 6.23 3.62
CA LEU A 134 -9.66 6.80 3.47
C LEU A 134 -10.72 5.77 3.07
N SER A 135 -10.30 4.59 2.60
CA SER A 135 -11.18 3.48 2.24
C SER A 135 -11.74 2.72 3.46
N PHE A 136 -11.25 3.00 4.68
CA PHE A 136 -11.70 2.32 5.91
C PHE A 136 -12.60 3.18 6.80
N ARG A 137 -12.95 4.40 6.38
CA ARG A 137 -13.64 5.41 7.22
C ARG A 137 -15.04 4.99 7.71
N GLU A 138 -15.73 4.13 6.96
CA GLU A 138 -17.03 3.59 7.38
C GLU A 138 -16.88 2.54 8.51
N THR A 139 -15.75 1.85 8.56
CA THR A 139 -15.45 0.82 9.55
C THR A 139 -14.82 1.40 10.81
N ILE A 140 -14.05 2.49 10.68
CA ILE A 140 -13.58 3.25 11.83
C ILE A 140 -13.58 4.76 11.51
N PRO A 141 -14.19 5.62 12.36
CA PRO A 141 -14.07 7.07 12.27
C PRO A 141 -12.66 7.61 12.62
N LEU A 142 -11.60 6.91 12.18
CA LEU A 142 -10.23 7.33 12.44
C LEU A 142 -9.79 8.47 11.53
N GLU A 143 -8.94 9.30 12.11
CA GLU A 143 -8.27 10.37 11.40
C GLU A 143 -7.04 9.83 10.65
N THR A 144 -6.33 8.78 11.13
CA THR A 144 -5.09 8.33 10.48
C THR A 144 -4.70 6.83 10.62
N VAL A 145 -3.81 6.37 9.72
CA VAL A 145 -3.07 5.09 9.80
C VAL A 145 -2.22 4.98 11.06
N ALA A 146 -1.72 6.13 11.52
CA ALA A 146 -0.86 6.18 12.68
C ALA A 146 -1.61 5.65 13.90
N ASP A 147 -2.92 5.87 13.99
CA ASP A 147 -3.75 5.41 15.11
C ASP A 147 -3.81 3.89 15.18
N VAL A 148 -4.03 3.20 14.06
CA VAL A 148 -4.03 1.72 14.04
C VAL A 148 -2.64 1.17 14.35
N ASN A 149 -1.60 1.76 13.77
CA ASN A 149 -0.22 1.37 14.05
C ASN A 149 0.16 1.60 15.52
N ASN A 150 -0.29 2.71 16.12
CA ASN A 150 -0.08 3.02 17.53
C ASN A 150 -0.87 2.09 18.44
N PHE A 151 -2.10 1.72 18.07
CA PHE A 151 -2.88 0.70 18.75
C PHE A 151 -2.11 -0.63 18.83
N ILE A 152 -1.53 -1.10 17.72
CA ILE A 152 -0.74 -2.34 17.70
C ILE A 152 0.42 -2.26 18.70
N ILE A 153 1.15 -1.13 18.69
CA ILE A 153 2.30 -0.92 19.58
C ILE A 153 1.85 -0.85 21.05
N ALA A 154 0.80 -0.08 21.35
CA ALA A 154 0.25 0.06 22.69
C ALA A 154 -0.22 -1.30 23.23
N THR A 155 -0.91 -2.09 22.41
CA THR A 155 -1.36 -3.44 22.75
C THR A 155 -0.16 -4.33 23.11
N MET A 156 0.91 -4.29 22.31
CA MET A 156 2.14 -5.03 22.61
C MET A 156 2.78 -4.58 23.93
N VAL A 157 2.89 -3.27 24.17
CA VAL A 157 3.51 -2.71 25.39
C VAL A 157 2.72 -3.10 26.64
N TYR A 158 1.41 -2.88 26.64
CA TYR A 158 0.59 -3.19 27.81
C TYR A 158 0.44 -4.69 28.06
N ALA A 159 0.50 -5.51 27.01
CA ALA A 159 0.49 -6.96 27.19
C ALA A 159 1.78 -7.44 27.87
N GLU A 160 2.95 -6.90 27.51
CA GLU A 160 4.22 -7.21 28.20
C GLU A 160 4.15 -6.81 29.68
N GLU A 161 3.65 -5.61 29.97
CA GLU A 161 3.56 -5.06 31.33
C GLU A 161 2.59 -5.86 32.22
N ILE A 162 1.37 -6.11 31.72
CA ILE A 162 0.27 -6.63 32.54
C ILE A 162 0.30 -8.15 32.60
N PHE A 163 0.55 -8.83 31.48
CA PHE A 163 0.55 -10.29 31.44
C PHE A 163 1.94 -10.90 31.66
N ASN A 164 2.97 -10.07 31.89
CA ASN A 164 4.35 -10.48 32.12
C ASN A 164 4.87 -11.43 31.02
N ILE A 165 4.58 -11.09 29.77
CA ILE A 165 5.06 -11.81 28.58
C ILE A 165 6.16 -11.03 27.87
N SER A 166 6.92 -11.69 27.00
CA SER A 166 7.85 -11.04 26.08
C SER A 166 7.33 -11.09 24.65
N VAL A 167 7.17 -9.92 24.04
CA VAL A 167 6.74 -9.76 22.64
C VAL A 167 7.84 -9.06 21.83
N ASN A 168 7.84 -9.28 20.52
CA ASN A 168 8.76 -8.61 19.62
C ASN A 168 8.00 -7.53 18.84
N ARG A 169 8.44 -6.28 18.99
CA ARG A 169 7.83 -5.07 18.43
C ARG A 169 8.48 -4.62 17.10
N SER A 170 9.22 -5.49 16.42
CA SER A 170 9.76 -5.22 15.08
C SER A 170 8.64 -5.23 14.04
N ASP A 171 8.62 -4.22 13.18
CA ASP A 171 7.72 -4.07 12.04
C ASP A 171 8.37 -4.51 10.70
N ASP A 172 9.42 -5.34 10.77
CA ASP A 172 10.14 -5.84 9.61
C ASP A 172 9.51 -7.10 9.01
N SER A 173 8.73 -7.85 9.80
CA SER A 173 8.24 -9.17 9.40
C SER A 173 6.85 -9.46 9.94
N TYR A 174 5.94 -9.88 9.05
CA TYR A 174 4.62 -10.36 9.43
C TYR A 174 4.69 -11.59 10.35
N ARG A 175 5.70 -12.45 10.20
CA ARG A 175 5.91 -13.60 11.09
C ARG A 175 6.19 -13.16 12.52
N ILE A 176 6.96 -12.08 12.70
CA ILE A 176 7.25 -11.51 14.03
C ILE A 176 5.97 -10.93 14.62
N MET A 177 5.25 -10.11 13.85
CA MET A 177 3.96 -9.53 14.26
C MET A 177 2.96 -10.62 14.69
N LYS A 178 2.83 -11.69 13.89
CA LYS A 178 1.97 -12.83 14.21
C LYS A 178 2.42 -13.58 15.46
N GLY A 179 3.72 -13.85 15.62
CA GLY A 179 4.23 -14.51 16.82
C GLY A 179 3.99 -13.71 18.10
N SER A 180 4.08 -12.36 18.03
CA SER A 180 3.70 -11.48 19.13
C SER A 180 2.19 -11.51 19.39
N ASN A 181 1.36 -11.46 18.34
CA ASN A 181 -0.09 -11.59 18.44
C ASN A 181 -0.49 -12.90 19.15
N ASP A 182 0.02 -14.04 18.69
CA ASP A 182 -0.31 -15.36 19.24
C ASP A 182 -0.01 -15.45 20.76
N LYS A 183 1.08 -14.80 21.21
CA LYS A 183 1.42 -14.71 22.64
C LYS A 183 0.42 -13.83 23.41
N ILE A 184 0.08 -12.66 22.87
CA ILE A 184 -0.86 -11.72 23.48
C ILE A 184 -2.22 -12.36 23.61
N THR A 185 -2.77 -12.94 22.53
CA THR A 185 -4.07 -13.61 22.54
C THR A 185 -4.11 -14.74 23.56
N LYS A 186 -3.06 -15.57 23.63
CA LYS A 186 -2.97 -16.64 24.62
C LYS A 186 -2.90 -16.10 26.05
N ALA A 187 -2.12 -15.04 26.28
CA ALA A 187 -1.98 -14.42 27.59
C ALA A 187 -3.30 -13.79 28.05
N PHE A 188 -3.92 -13.01 27.17
CA PHE A 188 -5.23 -12.40 27.39
C PHE A 188 -6.27 -13.49 27.73
N TYR A 189 -6.35 -14.58 26.97
CA TYR A 189 -7.30 -15.66 27.26
C TYR A 189 -7.16 -16.23 28.68
N ASN A 190 -5.92 -16.49 29.13
CA ASN A 190 -5.61 -17.09 30.43
C ASN A 190 -5.62 -16.10 31.60
N ALA A 191 -5.65 -14.79 31.33
CA ALA A 191 -5.64 -13.76 32.35
C ALA A 191 -6.94 -13.76 33.17
N SER A 192 -6.81 -13.35 34.43
CA SER A 192 -7.93 -13.07 35.32
C SER A 192 -8.81 -11.94 34.77
N SER A 193 -10.05 -11.85 35.27
CA SER A 193 -10.94 -10.75 34.90
C SER A 193 -10.33 -9.39 35.23
N ASP A 194 -9.64 -9.25 36.37
CA ASP A 194 -9.02 -8.00 36.79
C ASP A 194 -7.86 -7.59 35.86
N GLU A 195 -7.01 -8.54 35.45
CA GLU A 195 -5.93 -8.27 34.48
C GLU A 195 -6.50 -7.89 33.10
N LYS A 196 -7.56 -8.57 32.63
CA LYS A 196 -8.25 -8.23 31.39
C LYS A 196 -8.82 -6.82 31.46
N SER A 197 -9.58 -6.51 32.51
CA SER A 197 -10.14 -5.17 32.73
C SER A 197 -9.04 -4.12 32.83
N HIS A 198 -7.93 -4.42 33.49
CA HIS A 198 -6.80 -3.49 33.59
C HIS A 198 -6.17 -3.23 32.21
N PHE A 199 -5.92 -4.29 31.43
CA PHE A 199 -5.39 -4.18 30.08
C PHE A 199 -6.31 -3.38 29.15
N ILE A 200 -7.61 -3.68 29.17
CA ILE A 200 -8.61 -2.95 28.40
C ILE A 200 -8.64 -1.48 28.84
N SER A 201 -8.59 -1.18 30.15
CA SER A 201 -8.56 0.20 30.66
C SER A 201 -7.31 1.01 30.25
N LYS A 202 -6.20 0.35 29.91
CA LYS A 202 -4.99 1.02 29.39
C LYS A 202 -5.07 1.32 27.91
N LEU A 203 -5.81 0.50 27.16
CA LEU A 203 -6.15 0.74 25.77
C LEU A 203 -7.35 1.69 25.61
N ASP A 204 -8.16 1.83 26.67
CA ASP A 204 -9.29 2.74 26.77
C ASP A 204 -8.85 4.20 26.50
N GLY A 205 -9.72 4.97 25.85
CA GLY A 205 -9.44 6.28 25.26
C GLY A 205 -9.35 6.24 23.73
N ASN A 206 -8.25 6.76 23.16
CA ASN A 206 -8.08 6.98 21.71
C ASN A 206 -8.21 5.70 20.85
N TYR A 207 -8.14 4.50 21.44
CA TYR A 207 -8.21 3.24 20.71
C TYR A 207 -9.51 2.47 20.89
N LEU A 208 -10.47 2.95 21.69
CA LEU A 208 -11.75 2.26 21.92
C LEU A 208 -12.44 1.84 20.61
N VAL A 209 -12.46 2.74 19.64
CA VAL A 209 -13.09 2.51 18.34
C VAL A 209 -12.35 1.44 17.53
N ILE A 210 -11.01 1.41 17.63
CA ILE A 210 -10.18 0.37 16.99
C ILE A 210 -10.33 -0.95 17.70
N MET A 211 -10.48 -0.97 19.01
CA MET A 211 -10.58 -2.18 19.81
C MET A 211 -11.92 -2.89 19.59
N GLY A 212 -13.03 -2.12 19.62
CA GLY A 212 -14.37 -2.69 19.65
C GLY A 212 -14.74 -3.27 21.02
N ASP A 213 -16.03 -3.50 21.24
CA ASP A 213 -16.56 -3.95 22.54
C ASP A 213 -16.20 -5.41 22.87
N ASP A 214 -15.86 -6.20 21.85
CA ASP A 214 -15.62 -7.64 21.94
C ASP A 214 -14.14 -8.03 21.79
N PHE A 215 -13.22 -7.09 22.03
CA PHE A 215 -11.80 -7.36 21.88
C PHE A 215 -11.31 -8.47 22.81
N ASP A 216 -10.73 -9.50 22.21
CA ASP A 216 -10.27 -10.73 22.86
C ASP A 216 -8.73 -10.84 22.91
N GLY A 217 -8.03 -9.74 22.66
CA GLY A 217 -6.57 -9.69 22.58
C GLY A 217 -6.00 -10.20 21.25
N ASP A 218 -6.83 -10.57 20.25
CA ASP A 218 -6.37 -10.91 18.90
C ASP A 218 -6.32 -9.67 17.99
N ILE A 219 -5.14 -9.07 17.92
CA ILE A 219 -4.86 -7.90 17.07
C ILE A 219 -5.07 -8.26 15.60
N ILE A 220 -4.64 -9.44 15.14
CA ILE A 220 -4.75 -9.81 13.72
C ILE A 220 -6.21 -10.01 13.31
N LYS A 221 -7.00 -10.68 14.15
CA LYS A 221 -8.45 -10.79 13.95
C LYS A 221 -9.06 -9.39 13.85
N ARG A 222 -8.73 -8.50 14.78
CA ARG A 222 -9.28 -7.15 14.78
C ARG A 222 -8.87 -6.33 13.55
N LEU A 223 -7.60 -6.40 13.15
CA LEU A 223 -7.14 -5.78 11.91
C LEU A 223 -7.86 -6.34 10.69
N ASN A 224 -8.22 -7.63 10.66
CA ASN A 224 -8.99 -8.17 9.55
C ASN A 224 -10.43 -7.66 9.54
N GLU A 225 -11.09 -7.47 10.68
CA GLU A 225 -12.42 -6.85 10.73
C GLU A 225 -12.38 -5.42 10.16
N ILE A 226 -11.36 -4.66 10.54
CA ILE A 226 -11.13 -3.29 10.11
C ILE A 226 -10.78 -3.21 8.62
N TYR A 227 -9.80 -4.00 8.20
CA TYR A 227 -9.15 -3.91 6.90
C TYR A 227 -9.64 -4.95 5.91
N ASN A 228 -10.75 -5.65 6.13
CA ASN A 228 -11.20 -6.62 5.14
C ASN A 228 -11.50 -5.90 3.81
N PRO A 229 -10.86 -6.28 2.69
CA PRO A 229 -11.03 -5.55 1.44
C PRO A 229 -12.45 -5.69 0.89
N LYS A 230 -13.12 -6.82 1.17
CA LYS A 230 -14.49 -7.06 0.73
C LYS A 230 -15.48 -6.15 1.46
N THR A 231 -15.35 -6.01 2.78
CA THR A 231 -16.27 -5.17 3.57
C THR A 231 -16.05 -3.69 3.26
N ASN A 232 -14.80 -3.30 2.98
CA ASN A 232 -14.44 -1.92 2.67
C ASN A 232 -14.50 -1.57 1.18
N GLY A 233 -15.10 -2.42 0.33
CA GLY A 233 -15.39 -2.12 -1.07
C GLY A 233 -14.17 -2.02 -2.01
N PHE A 234 -13.02 -2.58 -1.63
CA PHE A 234 -11.85 -2.64 -2.50
C PHE A 234 -12.11 -3.53 -3.70
N ASN A 235 -11.51 -3.18 -4.84
CA ASN A 235 -11.69 -3.92 -6.08
C ASN A 235 -10.36 -4.29 -6.74
N ILE A 236 -10.40 -5.29 -7.61
CA ILE A 236 -9.30 -5.73 -8.44
C ILE A 236 -9.72 -5.59 -9.90
N VAL A 237 -8.85 -4.98 -10.70
CA VAL A 237 -9.02 -4.90 -12.15
C VAL A 237 -7.75 -5.35 -12.86
N LYS A 238 -7.83 -5.50 -14.17
CA LYS A 238 -6.72 -5.77 -15.08
C LYS A 238 -6.33 -4.51 -15.85
N SER A 239 -5.09 -4.49 -16.35
CA SER A 239 -4.65 -3.45 -17.31
C SER A 239 -5.66 -3.29 -18.45
N GLY A 240 -5.91 -2.05 -18.86
CA GLY A 240 -6.91 -1.69 -19.87
C GLY A 240 -8.38 -1.66 -19.42
N GLN A 241 -8.71 -2.15 -18.22
CA GLN A 241 -10.08 -2.06 -17.70
C GLN A 241 -10.39 -0.69 -17.09
N LYS A 242 -11.67 -0.31 -17.08
CA LYS A 242 -12.15 0.93 -16.46
C LYS A 242 -11.82 0.99 -14.97
N ILE A 243 -11.26 2.12 -14.53
CA ILE A 243 -10.98 2.41 -13.13
C ILE A 243 -11.77 3.65 -12.73
N PRO A 244 -12.44 3.67 -11.56
CA PRO A 244 -13.07 4.88 -11.06
C PRO A 244 -12.06 6.03 -10.90
N ASP A 245 -12.50 7.25 -11.22
CA ASP A 245 -11.74 8.47 -10.98
C ASP A 245 -11.50 8.70 -9.47
N LYS A 246 -10.46 9.47 -9.13
CA LYS A 246 -10.08 9.87 -7.77
C LYS A 246 -9.91 8.66 -6.84
N ARG A 247 -9.14 7.67 -7.28
CA ARG A 247 -8.74 6.51 -6.49
C ARG A 247 -7.23 6.42 -6.38
N GLU A 248 -6.74 5.89 -5.27
CA GLU A 248 -5.40 5.31 -5.22
C GLU A 248 -5.48 3.90 -5.80
N VAL A 249 -4.50 3.58 -6.64
CA VAL A 249 -4.33 2.26 -7.24
C VAL A 249 -2.92 1.77 -7.02
N TRP A 250 -2.72 0.47 -6.99
CA TRP A 250 -1.38 -0.11 -6.87
C TRP A 250 -1.21 -1.38 -7.69
N MET A 251 0.02 -1.60 -8.14
CA MET A 251 0.37 -2.72 -9.02
C MET A 251 1.83 -3.11 -8.88
N SER A 252 2.11 -4.41 -8.94
CA SER A 252 3.46 -4.98 -8.80
C SER A 252 4.08 -5.42 -10.13
N GLY A 253 3.35 -5.29 -11.25
CA GLY A 253 3.83 -5.59 -12.59
C GLY A 253 4.84 -4.55 -13.10
N ASN A 254 5.42 -4.81 -14.26
CA ASN A 254 6.19 -3.78 -14.95
C ASN A 254 5.24 -2.69 -15.43
N CYS A 255 5.72 -1.46 -15.40
CA CYS A 255 4.97 -0.29 -15.84
C CYS A 255 5.85 0.56 -16.74
N LEU A 256 5.31 1.08 -17.82
CA LEU A 256 5.91 2.14 -18.60
C LEU A 256 5.45 3.48 -18.02
N PHE A 257 6.42 4.35 -17.77
CA PHE A 257 6.23 5.70 -17.28
C PHE A 257 6.52 6.64 -18.44
N VAL A 258 5.57 7.53 -18.72
CA VAL A 258 5.70 8.58 -19.73
C VAL A 258 5.40 9.91 -19.06
N SER A 259 6.33 10.86 -19.14
CA SER A 259 6.14 12.17 -18.53
C SER A 259 4.91 12.87 -19.12
N LEU A 260 4.22 13.68 -18.31
CA LEU A 260 3.08 14.45 -18.80
C LEU A 260 3.44 15.39 -19.95
N GLU A 261 4.66 15.95 -19.96
CA GLU A 261 5.08 16.86 -21.02
C GLU A 261 5.34 16.11 -22.32
N SER A 262 6.08 15.00 -22.26
CA SER A 262 6.35 14.16 -23.44
C SER A 262 5.06 13.57 -24.02
N MET A 263 4.08 13.21 -23.19
CA MET A 263 2.80 12.70 -23.67
C MET A 263 2.00 13.74 -24.48
N LYS A 264 2.03 15.02 -24.09
CA LYS A 264 1.35 16.10 -24.83
C LYS A 264 1.93 16.31 -26.22
N GLU A 265 3.20 16.01 -26.43
CA GLU A 265 3.86 16.13 -27.73
C GLU A 265 3.51 14.97 -28.68
N MET A 266 2.91 13.89 -28.16
CA MET A 266 2.56 12.70 -28.93
C MET A 266 1.12 12.71 -29.48
N ILE A 267 0.23 13.54 -28.94
CA ILE A 267 -1.21 13.61 -29.26
C ILE A 267 -1.53 14.94 -29.94
#